data_AF-A0A959P2B1-F1
#
_entry.id   AF-A0A959P2B1-F1
#
_cell.length_a   1.000
_cell.length_b   1.000
_cell.length_c   1.000
_cell.angle_alpha   90.00
_cell.angle_beta   90.00
_cell.angle_gamma   90.00
#
_symmetry.space_group_name_H-M   'P 1'
#
loop_
_entity.id
_entity.type
_entity.pdbx_description
1 polymer ?
#
loop_
_entity_poly.entity_id
_entity_poly.type
_entity_poly.pdbx_seq_one_letter_code
_entity_poly.pdbx_strand_id
1 'polypeptide(L)'
;MKTSLKYFVISLFIIISFGCSKPNKIKDIIPPIKITSGTEDSVVVSDLFYADNYSIKFNANPNLETKYDELSQKIYLKADSNFEGITLLEFEADMNVYEIPVISKKQKLYTFSFKPDKKYEKLNLFGSFNGWDRSNLTMTD
;
A
#
# COMPACT_ATOMS: atom_id res chain seq x y z
N MET A 1 33.12 -50.45 19.69
CA MET A 1 32.30 -50.42 18.45
C MET A 1 30.84 -49.99 18.65
N LYS A 2 30.13 -50.40 19.72
CA LYS A 2 28.70 -50.04 19.92
C LYS A 2 28.44 -48.56 20.25
N THR A 3 29.41 -47.86 20.85
CA THR A 3 29.29 -46.44 21.21
C THR A 3 29.46 -45.50 20.01
N SER A 4 30.37 -45.78 19.08
CA SER A 4 30.55 -44.92 17.89
C SER A 4 29.36 -44.99 16.92
N LEU A 5 28.66 -46.13 16.86
CA LEU A 5 27.44 -46.28 16.06
C LEU A 5 26.27 -45.42 16.61
N LYS A 6 26.20 -45.21 17.93
CA LYS A 6 25.18 -44.33 18.54
C LYS A 6 25.43 -42.87 18.19
N TYR A 7 26.67 -42.39 18.26
CA TYR A 7 27.01 -41.02 17.86
C TYR A 7 26.80 -40.77 16.36
N PHE A 8 27.04 -41.79 15.53
CA PHE A 8 26.76 -41.73 14.09
C PHE A 8 25.26 -41.57 13.79
N VAL A 9 24.39 -42.33 14.47
CA VAL A 9 22.92 -42.22 14.30
C VAL A 9 22.40 -40.87 14.81
N ILE A 10 22.92 -40.37 15.93
CA ILE A 10 22.55 -39.04 16.46
C ILE A 10 23.01 -37.93 15.50
N SER A 11 24.23 -38.03 14.97
CA SER A 11 24.73 -37.07 13.96
C SER A 11 23.91 -37.09 12.68
N LEU A 12 23.44 -38.26 12.23
CA LEU A 12 22.60 -38.39 11.05
C LEU A 12 21.22 -37.75 11.27
N PHE A 13 20.66 -37.87 12.47
CA PHE A 13 19.37 -37.26 12.83
C PHE A 13 19.43 -35.72 12.89
N ILE A 14 20.57 -35.16 13.32
CA ILE A 14 20.77 -33.70 13.35
C ILE A 14 20.83 -33.13 11.92
N ILE A 15 21.47 -33.82 10.98
CA ILE A 15 21.60 -33.34 9.58
C ILE A 15 20.24 -33.33 8.87
N ILE A 16 19.35 -34.30 9.15
CA ILE A 16 18.02 -34.37 8.53
C ILE A 16 17.08 -33.26 9.06
N SER A 17 17.33 -32.78 10.28
CA SER A 17 16.55 -31.70 10.92
C SER A 17 16.83 -30.31 10.32
N PHE A 18 17.95 -30.14 9.62
CA PHE A 18 18.30 -28.90 8.89
C PHE A 18 17.88 -28.96 7.42
N GLY A 19 16.68 -29.46 7.16
CA GLY A 19 16.02 -29.31 5.87
C GLY A 19 15.84 -27.83 5.56
N CYS A 20 16.77 -27.27 4.78
CA CYS A 20 16.76 -25.88 4.35
C CYS A 20 15.54 -25.67 3.43
N SER A 21 14.46 -25.11 3.96
CA SER A 21 13.38 -24.57 3.14
C SER A 21 13.97 -23.42 2.32
N LYS A 22 13.85 -23.50 0.99
CA LYS A 22 14.26 -22.38 0.13
C LYS A 22 13.32 -21.21 0.45
N PRO A 23 13.84 -20.00 0.70
CA PRO A 23 12.99 -18.84 0.90
C PRO A 23 12.19 -18.60 -0.38
N ASN A 24 10.87 -18.46 -0.25
CA ASN A 24 10.01 -18.18 -1.39
C ASN A 24 10.23 -16.72 -1.79
N LYS A 25 10.88 -16.56 -2.95
CA LYS A 25 11.12 -15.22 -3.49
C LYS A 25 9.90 -14.76 -4.26
N ILE A 26 9.46 -13.54 -3.97
CA ILE A 26 8.48 -12.85 -4.81
C ILE A 26 9.11 -12.68 -6.19
N LYS A 27 8.47 -13.24 -7.22
CA LYS A 27 8.91 -13.16 -8.62
C LYS A 27 8.14 -12.13 -9.43
N ASP A 28 7.01 -11.69 -8.89
CA ASP A 28 6.12 -10.76 -9.56
C ASP A 28 6.70 -9.35 -9.55
N ILE A 29 6.37 -8.58 -10.58
CA ILE A 29 6.60 -7.15 -10.58
C ILE A 29 5.49 -6.53 -9.71
N ILE A 30 5.87 -6.00 -8.56
CA ILE A 30 4.93 -5.38 -7.63
C ILE A 30 4.43 -4.05 -8.24
N PRO A 31 3.11 -3.90 -8.48
CA PRO A 31 2.56 -2.69 -9.07
C PRO A 31 2.60 -1.52 -8.07
N PRO A 32 2.66 -0.26 -8.55
CA PRO A 32 2.61 0.89 -7.68
C PRO A 32 1.23 1.07 -7.04
N ILE A 33 1.21 1.35 -5.74
CA ILE A 33 -0.01 1.78 -5.03
C ILE A 33 -0.20 3.27 -5.25
N LYS A 34 -1.39 3.69 -5.69
CA LYS A 34 -1.72 5.10 -5.89
C LYS A 34 -2.63 5.57 -4.77
N ILE A 35 -2.22 6.59 -4.02
CA ILE A 35 -2.98 7.15 -2.91
C ILE A 35 -3.10 8.67 -3.03
N THR A 36 -4.08 9.23 -2.30
CA THR A 36 -4.25 10.68 -2.16
C THR A 36 -3.59 11.14 -0.86
N SER A 37 -2.74 12.16 -0.97
CA SER A 37 -2.03 12.76 0.18
C SER A 37 -3.00 13.15 1.30
N GLY A 38 -2.65 12.82 2.55
CA GLY A 38 -3.46 13.12 3.74
C GLY A 38 -4.69 12.23 3.96
N THR A 39 -5.03 11.35 3.03
CA THR A 39 -6.17 10.42 3.14
C THR A 39 -5.67 8.99 3.35
N GLU A 40 -6.33 8.22 4.23
CA GLU A 40 -6.04 6.80 4.40
C GLU A 40 -6.71 6.00 3.27
N ASP A 41 -5.96 5.10 2.66
CA ASP A 41 -6.43 4.15 1.66
C ASP A 41 -5.96 2.73 2.04
N SER A 42 -6.54 1.71 1.42
CA SER A 42 -6.19 0.31 1.71
C SER A 42 -6.08 -0.54 0.46
N VAL A 43 -5.16 -1.49 0.48
CA VAL A 43 -4.97 -2.48 -0.58
C VAL A 43 -4.80 -3.88 0.00
N VAL A 44 -5.31 -4.89 -0.71
CA VAL A 44 -5.10 -6.29 -0.34
C VAL A 44 -3.73 -6.73 -0.85
N VAL A 45 -2.91 -7.35 -0.01
CA VAL A 45 -1.53 -7.73 -0.36
C VAL A 45 -1.49 -8.70 -1.55
N SER A 46 -2.42 -9.64 -1.62
CA SER A 46 -2.49 -10.63 -2.71
C SER A 46 -2.81 -10.03 -4.08
N ASP A 47 -3.35 -8.81 -4.13
CA ASP A 47 -3.52 -8.06 -5.40
C ASP A 47 -2.20 -7.47 -5.91
N LEU A 48 -1.18 -7.35 -5.04
CA LEU A 48 0.12 -6.78 -5.38
C LEU A 48 1.12 -7.85 -5.84
N PHE A 49 1.15 -8.99 -5.15
CA PHE A 49 2.03 -10.10 -5.49
C PHE A 49 1.56 -11.42 -4.88
N TYR A 50 2.02 -12.52 -5.47
CA TYR A 50 1.84 -13.84 -4.90
C TYR A 50 2.93 -14.19 -3.88
N ALA A 51 2.52 -14.74 -2.74
CA ALA A 51 3.40 -15.38 -1.78
C ALA A 51 2.68 -16.59 -1.16
N ASP A 52 3.44 -17.63 -0.81
CA ASP A 52 2.90 -18.81 -0.13
C ASP A 52 2.38 -18.48 1.28
N ASN A 53 2.96 -17.43 1.89
CA ASN A 53 2.56 -16.88 3.17
C ASN A 53 2.67 -15.34 3.15
N TYR A 54 1.67 -14.65 3.68
CA TYR A 54 1.63 -13.18 3.77
C TYR A 54 2.04 -12.66 5.16
N SER A 55 2.93 -13.37 5.84
CA SER A 55 3.61 -12.85 7.04
C SER A 55 4.67 -11.85 6.59
N ILE A 56 4.27 -10.59 6.53
CA ILE A 56 5.11 -9.48 6.08
C ILE A 56 5.26 -8.43 7.18
N LYS A 57 6.42 -7.78 7.21
CA LYS A 57 6.70 -6.72 8.16
C LYS A 57 7.15 -5.47 7.42
N PHE A 58 6.43 -4.38 7.61
CA PHE A 58 6.78 -3.10 7.00
C PHE A 58 7.80 -2.34 7.83
N ASN A 59 8.74 -1.71 7.14
CA ASN A 59 9.69 -0.78 7.73
C ASN A 59 9.11 0.64 7.73
N ALA A 60 9.58 1.46 8.68
CA ALA A 60 9.10 2.83 8.81
C ALA A 60 9.48 3.65 7.57
N ASN A 61 8.55 4.48 7.09
CA ASN A 61 8.78 5.38 5.97
C ASN A 61 8.49 6.83 6.42
N PRO A 62 9.39 7.80 6.19
CA PRO A 62 9.20 9.18 6.67
C PRO A 62 8.02 9.91 6.00
N ASN A 63 7.52 9.41 4.86
CA ASN A 63 6.42 10.03 4.11
C ASN A 63 5.10 9.27 4.23
N LEU A 64 5.09 8.09 4.88
CA LEU A 64 3.92 7.21 4.96
C LEU A 64 3.70 6.70 6.39
N GLU A 65 2.48 6.84 6.88
CA GLU A 65 1.95 6.00 7.94
C GLU A 65 1.47 4.69 7.33
N THR A 66 1.93 3.56 7.87
CA THR A 66 1.60 2.21 7.38
C THR A 66 1.08 1.35 8.52
N LYS A 67 -0.01 0.62 8.29
CA LYS A 67 -0.51 -0.42 9.18
C LYS A 67 -0.83 -1.66 8.36
N TYR A 68 -0.48 -2.83 8.87
CA TYR A 68 -0.80 -4.11 8.24
C TYR A 68 -1.74 -4.89 9.14
N ASP A 69 -2.86 -5.33 8.57
CA ASP A 69 -3.77 -6.28 9.21
C ASP A 69 -3.56 -7.67 8.60
N GLU A 70 -2.90 -8.53 9.37
CA GLU A 70 -2.60 -9.91 8.97
C GLU A 70 -3.85 -10.76 8.75
N LEU A 71 -4.96 -10.46 9.44
CA LEU A 71 -6.20 -11.25 9.32
C LEU A 71 -6.91 -10.97 8.01
N SER A 72 -7.02 -9.69 7.64
CA SER A 72 -7.63 -9.28 6.38
C SER A 72 -6.65 -9.20 5.21
N GLN A 73 -5.35 -9.36 5.47
CA GLN A 73 -4.25 -9.20 4.52
C GLN A 73 -4.29 -7.84 3.81
N LYS A 74 -4.64 -6.80 4.57
CA LYS A 74 -4.74 -5.42 4.07
C LYS A 74 -3.64 -4.54 4.60
N ILE A 75 -3.06 -3.76 3.70
CA ILE A 75 -2.16 -2.66 4.02
C ILE A 75 -3.00 -1.38 4.03
N TYR A 76 -2.97 -0.67 5.14
CA TYR A 76 -3.54 0.68 5.27
C TYR A 76 -2.40 1.68 5.16
N LEU A 77 -2.54 2.63 4.24
CA LEU A 77 -1.52 3.61 3.91
C LEU A 77 -2.10 5.01 3.98
N LYS A 78 -1.34 5.91 4.59
CA LYS A 78 -1.64 7.34 4.59
C LYS A 78 -0.35 8.12 4.38
N ALA A 79 -0.28 8.84 3.27
CA ALA A 79 0.82 9.77 3.03
C ALA A 79 0.67 11.04 3.86
N ASP A 80 1.80 11.64 4.24
CA ASP A 80 1.83 13.00 4.80
C ASP A 80 1.03 13.95 3.89
N SER A 81 0.25 14.85 4.48
CA SER A 81 -0.64 15.79 3.76
C SER A 81 0.12 16.79 2.88
N ASN A 82 1.42 16.96 3.11
CA ASN A 82 2.31 17.80 2.34
C ASN A 82 3.17 17.02 1.34
N PHE A 83 3.13 15.69 1.34
CA PHE A 83 3.91 14.85 0.43
C PHE A 83 3.19 14.57 -0.90
N GLU A 84 3.84 14.93 -2.01
CA GLU A 84 3.43 14.59 -3.38
C GLU A 84 4.62 14.01 -4.13
N GLY A 85 4.46 12.86 -4.78
CA GLY A 85 5.54 12.19 -5.49
C GLY A 85 5.51 10.68 -5.35
N ILE A 86 6.67 10.06 -5.49
CA ILE A 86 6.87 8.60 -5.37
C ILE A 86 7.78 8.33 -4.18
N THR A 87 7.42 7.36 -3.35
CA THR A 87 8.24 6.82 -2.25
C THR A 87 8.23 5.29 -2.30
N LEU A 88 9.16 4.64 -1.60
CA LEU A 88 9.29 3.19 -1.56
C LEU A 88 8.89 2.68 -0.17
N LEU A 89 7.85 1.86 -0.12
CA LEU A 89 7.45 1.18 1.09
C LEU A 89 8.21 -0.15 1.19
N GLU A 90 9.22 -0.17 2.04
CA GLU A 90 10.05 -1.35 2.27
C GLU A 90 9.34 -2.35 3.21
N PHE A 91 9.44 -3.64 2.88
CA PHE A 91 8.93 -4.72 3.71
C PHE A 91 9.82 -5.96 3.65
N GLU A 92 9.79 -6.73 4.73
CA GLU A 92 10.44 -8.02 4.85
C GLU A 92 9.43 -9.14 4.65
N ALA A 93 9.78 -10.11 3.80
CA ALA A 93 9.05 -11.36 3.60
C ALA A 93 10.04 -12.51 3.35
N ASP A 94 9.89 -13.62 4.08
CA ASP A 94 10.74 -14.81 3.98
C ASP A 94 12.26 -14.50 3.99
N MET A 95 12.69 -13.64 4.92
CA MET A 95 14.09 -13.16 5.08
C MET A 95 14.65 -12.37 3.88
N ASN A 96 13.80 -11.92 2.95
CA ASN A 96 14.17 -11.03 1.86
C ASN A 96 13.51 -9.66 2.10
N VAL A 97 14.19 -8.62 1.63
CA VAL A 97 13.69 -7.25 1.64
C VAL A 97 13.16 -6.92 0.24
N TYR A 98 11.97 -6.33 0.21
CA TYR A 98 11.28 -5.91 -1.00
C TYR A 98 10.76 -4.49 -0.85
N GLU A 99 10.38 -3.87 -1.96
CA GLU A 99 9.87 -2.50 -1.99
C GLU A 99 8.59 -2.43 -2.82
N ILE A 100 7.59 -1.73 -2.30
CA ILE A 100 6.36 -1.39 -3.01
C ILE A 100 6.43 0.10 -3.38
N PRO A 101 6.39 0.47 -4.67
CA PRO A 101 6.31 1.86 -5.06
C PRO A 101 4.96 2.46 -4.63
N VAL A 102 4.98 3.58 -3.93
CA VAL A 102 3.77 4.31 -3.52
C VAL A 102 3.79 5.68 -4.17
N ILE A 103 2.75 5.98 -4.95
CA ILE A 103 2.56 7.25 -5.63
C ILE A 103 1.50 8.05 -4.85
N SER A 104 1.94 9.12 -4.20
CA SER A 104 1.06 10.09 -3.53
C SER A 104 0.77 11.26 -4.45
N LYS A 105 -0.51 11.59 -4.62
CA LYS A 105 -0.94 12.81 -5.31
C LYS A 105 -1.68 13.73 -4.36
N LYS A 106 -1.41 15.03 -4.45
CA LYS A 106 -2.24 16.02 -3.76
C LYS A 106 -3.55 16.21 -4.50
N GLN A 107 -4.65 16.25 -3.74
CA GLN A 107 -5.91 16.70 -4.30
C GLN A 107 -5.81 18.18 -4.62
N LYS A 108 -5.99 18.54 -5.89
CA LYS A 108 -6.04 19.94 -6.31
C LYS A 108 -7.41 20.51 -5.97
N LEU A 109 -7.41 21.56 -5.16
CA LEU A 109 -8.61 22.34 -4.88
C LEU A 109 -8.72 23.48 -5.89
N TYR A 110 -9.92 23.68 -6.42
CA TYR A 110 -10.22 24.74 -7.37
C TYR A 110 -11.33 25.62 -6.82
N THR A 111 -11.08 26.92 -6.78
CA THR A 111 -12.11 27.91 -6.47
C THR A 111 -12.69 28.43 -7.77
N PHE A 112 -13.98 28.21 -7.98
CA PHE A 112 -14.71 28.76 -9.11
C PHE A 112 -15.32 30.09 -8.68
N SER A 113 -15.11 31.13 -9.48
CA SER A 113 -15.62 32.46 -9.19
C SER A 113 -16.32 33.02 -10.41
N PHE A 114 -17.47 33.63 -10.19
CA PHE A 114 -18.27 34.29 -11.20
C PHE A 114 -18.71 35.64 -10.67
N LYS A 115 -18.50 36.70 -11.46
CA LYS A 115 -18.96 38.04 -11.13
C LYS A 115 -20.22 38.34 -11.94
N PRO A 116 -21.41 38.33 -11.32
CA PRO A 116 -22.65 38.54 -12.05
C PRO A 116 -22.86 40.01 -12.41
N ASP A 117 -23.19 40.31 -13.67
CA ASP A 117 -23.57 41.66 -14.11
C ASP A 117 -25.05 42.01 -13.80
N LYS A 118 -25.82 41.03 -13.34
CA LYS A 118 -27.23 41.14 -12.97
C LYS A 118 -27.58 40.08 -11.91
N LYS A 119 -28.71 40.24 -11.23
CA LYS A 119 -29.18 39.24 -10.26
C LYS A 119 -29.67 37.97 -10.97
N TYR A 120 -29.21 36.82 -10.51
CA TYR A 120 -29.69 35.49 -10.93
C TYR A 120 -30.46 34.84 -9.78
N GLU A 121 -31.52 34.09 -10.09
CA GLU A 121 -32.31 33.37 -9.07
C GLU A 121 -31.55 32.16 -8.50
N LYS A 122 -30.76 31.50 -9.36
CA LYS A 122 -29.93 30.35 -8.98
C LYS A 122 -28.66 30.36 -9.83
N LEU A 123 -27.52 30.14 -9.17
CA LEU A 123 -26.22 29.99 -9.81
C LEU A 123 -25.62 28.65 -9.36
N ASN A 124 -25.33 27.75 -10.29
CA ASN A 124 -24.75 26.45 -9.99
C ASN A 124 -23.54 26.20 -10.89
N LEU A 125 -22.53 25.55 -10.33
CA LEU A 125 -21.38 25.03 -11.05
C LEU A 125 -21.72 23.64 -11.61
N PHE A 126 -21.44 23.40 -12.90
CA PHE A 126 -21.63 22.08 -13.50
C PHE A 126 -20.62 21.82 -14.62
N GLY A 127 -20.30 20.56 -14.86
CA GLY A 127 -19.36 20.13 -15.89
C GLY A 127 -19.15 18.62 -15.90
N SER A 128 -18.13 18.14 -16.61
CA SER A 128 -17.83 16.70 -16.63
C SER A 128 -17.45 16.14 -15.25
N PHE A 129 -16.81 16.94 -14.39
CA PHE A 129 -16.35 16.54 -13.05
C PHE A 129 -17.47 16.22 -12.05
N ASN A 130 -18.70 16.66 -12.32
CA ASN A 130 -19.88 16.34 -11.51
C ASN A 130 -20.97 15.62 -12.34
N GLY A 131 -20.60 14.98 -13.44
CA GLY A 131 -21.54 14.23 -14.29
C GLY A 131 -22.60 15.10 -14.96
N TRP A 132 -22.31 16.39 -15.20
CA TRP A 132 -23.23 17.38 -15.75
C TRP A 132 -24.48 17.66 -14.89
N ASP A 133 -24.45 17.31 -13.61
CA ASP A 133 -25.53 17.64 -12.68
C ASP A 133 -25.60 19.16 -12.48
N ARG A 134 -26.78 19.73 -12.76
CA ARG A 134 -27.02 21.18 -12.70
C ARG A 134 -27.52 21.66 -11.34
N SER A 135 -27.61 20.78 -10.35
CA SER A 135 -28.31 21.03 -9.10
C SER A 135 -27.50 20.77 -7.84
N ASN A 136 -26.41 20.01 -7.92
CA ASN A 136 -25.65 19.54 -6.76
C ASN A 136 -24.57 20.51 -6.24
N LEU A 137 -24.15 21.51 -7.03
CA LEU A 137 -23.11 22.47 -6.65
C LEU A 137 -23.60 23.91 -6.78
N THR A 138 -24.33 24.40 -5.77
CA THR A 138 -24.78 25.80 -5.71
C THR A 138 -23.60 26.74 -5.44
N MET A 139 -23.48 27.81 -6.22
CA MET A 139 -22.52 28.90 -5.98
C MET A 139 -23.14 29.92 -5.02
N THR A 140 -22.37 30.37 -4.03
CA THR A 140 -22.76 31.39 -3.06
C THR A 140 -21.98 32.69 -3.28
N ASP A 141 -22.57 33.82 -2.91
CA ASP A 141 -21.90 35.12 -2.84
C ASP A 141 -20.96 35.22 -1.63
#